data_AF-A0A1U7MNC3-F1
#
_entry.id   AF-A0A1U7MNC3-F1
#
_cell.length_a   1.000
_cell.length_b   1.000
_cell.length_c   1.000
_cell.angle_alpha   90.00
_cell.angle_beta   90.00
_cell.angle_gamma   90.00
#
_symmetry.space_group_name_H-M   'P 1'
#
loop_
_entity.id
_entity.type
_entity.pdbx_description
1 polymer ?
#
loop_
_entity_poly.entity_id
_entity_poly.type
_entity_poly.pdbx_seq_one_letter_code
_entity_poly.pdbx_strand_id
1 'polypeptide(L)'
;MDAPTLAVLVAGLLVALVCLVAGLNGRAPGPVTVGATVLLQVGVLAYLGLYLWRQVAGQSPGGPGWELWAYLVTVAFLPAVALIWAREERTRWSTFVLSVAAFTVAVMAARSAQIWYGVGFG
;
A
#
# COMPACT_ATOMS: atom_id res chain seq x y z
N MET A 1 -12.76 -7.45 9.18
CA MET A 1 -11.67 -7.21 8.20
C MET A 1 -11.18 -8.56 7.73
N ASP A 2 -10.99 -8.73 6.42
CA ASP A 2 -10.48 -9.97 5.84
C ASP A 2 -8.95 -10.09 5.95
N ALA A 3 -8.48 -11.35 5.96
CA ALA A 3 -7.06 -11.70 6.05
C ALA A 3 -6.14 -10.95 5.06
N PRO A 4 -6.46 -10.79 3.76
CA PRO A 4 -5.57 -10.08 2.82
C PRO A 4 -5.45 -8.59 3.12
N THR A 5 -6.52 -7.92 3.57
CA THR A 5 -6.43 -6.51 4.01
C THR A 5 -5.55 -6.38 5.24
N LEU A 6 -5.71 -7.26 6.23
CA LEU A 6 -4.84 -7.27 7.41
C LEU A 6 -3.38 -7.48 7.04
N ALA A 7 -3.10 -8.38 6.10
CA ALA A 7 -1.75 -8.63 5.61
C ALA A 7 -1.13 -7.38 4.97
N VAL A 8 -1.85 -6.70 4.07
CA VAL A 8 -1.36 -5.47 3.41
C VAL A 8 -1.20 -4.32 4.40
N LEU A 9 -2.15 -4.17 5.34
CA LEU A 9 -2.10 -3.14 6.38
C LEU A 9 -0.87 -3.33 7.26
N VAL A 10 -0.67 -4.53 7.81
CA VAL A 10 0.47 -4.82 8.69
C VAL A 10 1.78 -4.73 7.91
N ALA A 11 1.84 -5.28 6.70
CA ALA A 11 3.03 -5.17 5.85
C ALA A 11 3.36 -3.71 5.53
N GLY A 12 2.38 -2.89 5.17
CA GLY A 12 2.57 -1.47 4.89
C GLY A 12 3.08 -0.70 6.11
N LEU A 13 2.53 -0.95 7.30
CA LEU A 13 3.00 -0.35 8.54
C LEU A 13 4.43 -0.79 8.91
N LEU A 14 4.75 -2.07 8.76
CA LEU A 14 6.10 -2.58 9.03
C LEU A 14 7.12 -1.97 8.07
N VAL A 15 6.82 -1.92 6.78
CA VAL A 15 7.69 -1.31 5.76
C VAL A 15 7.84 0.18 6.01
N ALA A 16 6.76 0.87 6.36
CA ALA A 16 6.79 2.28 6.75
C ALA A 16 7.73 2.49 7.94
N LEU A 17 7.59 1.69 9.00
CA LEU A 17 8.43 1.80 10.18
C LEU A 17 9.92 1.55 9.88
N VAL A 18 10.22 0.51 9.08
CA VAL A 18 11.60 0.22 8.65
C VAL A 18 12.20 1.38 7.87
N CYS A 19 11.45 1.94 6.92
CA CYS A 19 11.91 3.09 6.14
C CYS A 19 12.03 4.35 7.01
N LEU A 20 11.09 4.59 7.91
CA LEU A 20 11.12 5.72 8.84
C LEU A 20 12.37 5.68 9.71
N VAL A 21 12.65 4.54 10.35
CA VAL A 21 13.82 4.35 11.20
C VAL A 21 15.12 4.49 10.41
N ALA A 22 15.16 3.99 9.17
CA ALA A 22 16.31 4.18 8.28
C ALA A 22 16.52 5.67 7.91
N GLY A 23 15.44 6.39 7.59
CA GLY A 23 15.47 7.82 7.26
C GLY A 23 15.89 8.70 8.44
N LEU A 24 15.38 8.40 9.65
CA LEU A 24 15.77 9.06 10.89
C LEU A 24 17.25 8.84 11.24
N ASN A 25 17.79 7.68 10.90
CA ASN A 25 19.23 7.39 11.01
C ASN A 25 20.07 8.07 9.89
N GLY A 26 19.47 8.91 9.05
CA GLY A 26 20.16 9.63 7.98
C GLY A 26 20.60 8.75 6.81
N ARG A 27 20.08 7.52 6.70
CA ARG A 27 20.48 6.57 5.65
C ARG A 27 19.70 6.81 4.36
N ALA A 28 20.42 6.82 3.24
CA ALA A 28 19.83 6.74 1.91
C ALA A 28 19.12 5.39 1.68
N PRO A 29 18.27 5.25 0.63
CA PRO A 29 17.58 4.01 0.32
C PRO A 29 18.58 2.86 0.14
N GLY A 30 18.52 1.89 1.03
CA GLY A 30 19.37 0.70 1.02
C GLY A 30 18.64 -0.53 0.45
N PRO A 31 19.35 -1.66 0.28
CA PRO A 31 18.76 -2.91 -0.20
C PRO A 31 17.56 -3.38 0.63
N VAL A 32 17.59 -3.14 1.95
CA VAL A 32 16.52 -3.51 2.87
C VAL A 32 15.27 -2.65 2.65
N THR A 33 15.38 -1.31 2.59
CA THR A 33 14.22 -0.41 2.42
C THR A 33 13.59 -0.57 1.04
N VAL A 34 14.42 -0.70 0.00
CA VAL A 34 13.95 -0.96 -1.36
C VAL A 34 13.33 -2.35 -1.47
N GLY A 35 14.00 -3.38 -0.96
CA GLY A 35 13.48 -4.76 -0.98
C GLY A 35 12.16 -4.89 -0.23
N ALA A 36 12.04 -4.27 0.95
CA ALA A 36 10.81 -4.22 1.72
C ALA A 36 9.67 -3.51 0.95
N THR A 37 9.97 -2.41 0.26
CA THR A 37 8.97 -1.70 -0.56
C THR A 37 8.57 -2.51 -1.81
N VAL A 38 9.50 -3.24 -2.43
CA VAL A 38 9.20 -4.17 -3.53
C VAL A 38 8.30 -5.31 -3.06
N LEU A 39 8.58 -5.91 -1.90
CA LEU A 39 7.71 -6.93 -1.32
C LEU A 39 6.30 -6.37 -1.05
N LEU A 40 6.21 -5.14 -0.54
CA LEU A 40 4.93 -4.46 -0.36
C LEU A 40 4.20 -4.26 -1.69
N GLN A 41 4.89 -3.81 -2.73
CA GLN A 41 4.32 -3.66 -4.08
C GLN A 41 3.71 -4.97 -4.59
N VAL A 42 4.41 -6.09 -4.42
CA VAL A 42 3.90 -7.41 -4.82
C VAL A 42 2.65 -7.78 -4.03
N GLY A 43 2.66 -7.57 -2.71
CA GLY A 43 1.49 -7.81 -1.85
C GLY A 43 0.27 -6.96 -2.25
N VAL A 44 0.50 -5.70 -2.60
CA VAL A 44 -0.55 -4.79 -3.10
C VAL A 44 -1.11 -5.25 -4.45
N LEU A 45 -0.28 -5.73 -5.36
CA LEU A 45 -0.76 -6.24 -6.66
C LEU A 45 -1.59 -7.52 -6.48
N ALA A 46 -1.18 -8.41 -5.56
CA ALA A 46 -1.98 -9.57 -5.20
C ALA A 46 -3.34 -9.17 -4.57
N TYR A 47 -3.33 -8.14 -3.72
CA TYR A 47 -4.54 -7.56 -3.12
C TYR A 47 -5.49 -7.00 -4.19
N LEU A 48 -4.98 -6.21 -5.13
CA LEU A 48 -5.73 -5.69 -6.27
C LEU A 48 -6.35 -6.83 -7.09
N GLY A 49 -5.55 -7.86 -7.41
CA GLY A 49 -6.02 -9.02 -8.18
C GLY A 49 -7.12 -9.80 -7.47
N LEU A 50 -7.06 -9.90 -6.14
CA LEU A 50 -8.11 -10.57 -5.36
C LEU A 50 -9.44 -9.81 -5.42
N TYR A 51 -9.41 -8.48 -5.33
CA TYR A 51 -10.62 -7.65 -5.46
C TYR A 51 -11.21 -7.72 -6.86
N LEU A 52 -10.36 -7.72 -7.89
CA LEU A 52 -10.79 -7.95 -9.27
C LEU A 52 -11.46 -9.32 -9.42
N TRP A 53 -10.83 -10.37 -8.89
CA TRP A 53 -11.38 -11.73 -8.93
C TRP A 53 -12.74 -11.83 -8.25
N ARG A 54 -12.90 -11.24 -7.05
CA ARG A 54 -14.18 -11.21 -6.32
C ARG A 54 -15.28 -10.53 -7.14
N GLN A 55 -14.96 -9.43 -7.82
CA GLN A 55 -15.91 -8.74 -8.71
C GLN A 55 -16.31 -9.58 -9.93
N VAL A 56 -15.34 -10.19 -10.61
CA VAL A 56 -15.61 -11.07 -11.76
C VAL A 56 -16.39 -12.33 -11.35
N ALA A 57 -16.19 -12.81 -10.11
CA ALA A 57 -16.94 -13.91 -9.52
C ALA A 57 -18.38 -13.52 -9.10
N GLY A 58 -18.82 -12.29 -9.37
CA GLY A 58 -20.18 -11.82 -9.11
C GLY A 58 -20.41 -11.21 -7.73
N GLN A 59 -19.36 -10.96 -6.94
CA GLN A 59 -19.50 -10.22 -5.68
C GLN A 59 -19.41 -8.70 -5.91
N SER A 60 -20.34 -7.97 -5.30
CA SER A 60 -20.34 -6.51 -5.34
C SER A 60 -19.90 -5.93 -3.98
N PRO A 61 -19.12 -4.84 -3.98
CA PRO A 61 -18.83 -4.10 -2.76
C PRO A 61 -20.12 -3.55 -2.14
N GLY A 62 -20.14 -3.43 -0.80
CA GLY A 62 -21.24 -2.80 -0.09
C GLY A 62 -21.38 -1.30 -0.37
N GLY A 63 -20.29 -0.63 -0.75
CA GLY A 63 -20.25 0.78 -1.16
C GLY A 63 -20.07 1.00 -2.66
N PRO A 64 -19.91 2.27 -3.10
CA PRO A 64 -19.76 2.62 -4.51
C PRO A 64 -18.51 1.96 -5.13
N GLY A 65 -18.70 1.17 -6.19
CA GLY A 65 -17.60 0.45 -6.86
C GLY A 65 -16.51 1.36 -7.42
N TRP A 66 -16.86 2.55 -7.91
CA TRP A 66 -15.88 3.51 -8.42
C TRP A 66 -14.95 4.05 -7.33
N GLU A 67 -15.48 4.26 -6.11
CA GLU A 67 -14.68 4.72 -4.96
C GLU A 67 -13.66 3.65 -4.61
N LEU A 68 -14.10 2.39 -4.48
CA LEU A 68 -13.21 1.25 -4.25
C LEU A 68 -12.07 1.17 -5.28
N TRP A 69 -12.39 1.24 -6.57
CA TRP A 69 -11.39 1.15 -7.64
C TRP A 69 -10.42 2.33 -7.64
N ALA A 70 -10.88 3.54 -7.35
CA ALA A 70 -10.01 4.70 -7.18
C ALA A 70 -8.97 4.46 -6.07
N TYR A 71 -9.40 3.97 -4.89
CA TYR A 71 -8.50 3.62 -3.80
C TYR A 71 -7.52 2.51 -4.19
N LEU A 72 -8.01 1.41 -4.77
CA LEU A 72 -7.18 0.26 -5.13
C LEU A 72 -6.08 0.62 -6.14
N VAL A 73 -6.43 1.44 -7.15
CA VAL A 73 -5.46 1.93 -8.13
C VAL A 73 -4.42 2.83 -7.44
N THR A 74 -4.84 3.81 -6.63
CA THR A 74 -3.89 4.67 -5.91
C THR A 74 -2.92 3.87 -5.05
N VAL A 75 -3.42 2.86 -4.33
CA VAL A 75 -2.59 1.96 -3.51
C VAL A 75 -1.56 1.20 -4.35
N ALA A 76 -1.93 0.75 -5.55
CA ALA A 76 -1.01 0.05 -6.45
C ALA A 76 0.08 0.96 -7.03
N PHE A 77 -0.23 2.23 -7.29
CA PHE A 77 0.72 3.16 -7.89
C PHE A 77 1.69 3.78 -6.88
N LEU A 78 1.28 3.98 -5.63
CA LEU A 78 2.10 4.61 -4.59
C LEU A 78 3.48 3.97 -4.39
N PRO A 79 3.61 2.65 -4.13
CA PRO A 79 4.92 2.04 -3.94
C PRO A 79 5.76 2.05 -5.22
N ALA A 80 5.13 1.95 -6.39
CA ALA A 80 5.82 1.96 -7.67
C ALA A 80 6.47 3.32 -7.94
N VAL A 81 5.72 4.41 -7.73
CA VAL A 81 6.23 5.79 -7.85
C VAL A 81 7.33 6.05 -6.82
N ALA A 82 7.13 5.58 -5.57
CA ALA A 82 8.14 5.75 -4.52
C ALA A 82 9.44 4.97 -4.82
N LEU A 83 9.35 3.77 -5.41
CA LEU A 83 10.50 3.00 -5.86
C LEU A 83 11.24 3.68 -7.02
N ILE A 84 10.52 4.31 -7.95
CA ILE A 84 11.14 5.11 -9.02
C ILE A 84 11.86 6.31 -8.42
N TRP A 85 11.21 7.03 -7.49
CA TRP A 85 11.83 8.15 -6.77
C TRP A 85 13.10 7.73 -6.04
N ALA A 86 13.09 6.56 -5.39
CA ALA A 86 14.26 6.01 -4.69
C ALA A 86 15.44 5.64 -5.58
N ARG A 87 15.21 5.44 -6.89
CA ARG A 87 16.29 5.24 -7.85
C ARG A 87 16.92 6.55 -8.29
N GLU A 88 16.08 7.55 -8.54
CA GLU A 88 16.50 8.87 -9.02
C GLU A 88 17.24 9.64 -7.91
N GLU A 89 16.67 9.68 -6.71
CA GLU A 89 17.24 10.39 -5.57
C GLU A 89 17.68 9.41 -4.49
N ARG A 90 19.00 9.31 -4.27
CA ARG A 90 19.61 8.46 -3.23
C ARG A 90 20.01 9.24 -1.98
N THR A 91 19.10 10.04 -1.44
CA THR A 91 19.29 10.81 -0.21
C THR A 91 18.41 10.27 0.92
N ARG A 92 18.66 10.69 2.17
CA ARG A 92 17.79 10.34 3.32
C ARG A 92 16.33 10.72 3.11
N TRP A 93 16.06 11.75 2.31
CA TRP A 93 14.70 12.22 1.99
C TRP A 93 13.91 11.19 1.20
N SER A 94 14.59 10.50 0.30
CA SER A 94 14.00 9.42 -0.47
C SER A 94 13.55 8.24 0.40
N THR A 95 14.29 7.95 1.47
CA THR A 95 13.88 6.95 2.47
C THR A 95 12.61 7.37 3.22
N PHE A 96 12.42 8.66 3.49
CA PHE A 96 11.16 9.18 4.04
C PHE A 96 10.02 9.07 3.04
N VAL A 97 10.25 9.29 1.74
CA VAL A 97 9.23 9.09 0.69
C VAL A 97 8.76 7.64 0.67
N LEU A 98 9.68 6.66 0.73
CA LEU A 98 9.33 5.24 0.84
C LEU A 98 8.47 4.96 2.08
N SER A 99 8.82 5.57 3.22
CA SER A 99 8.04 5.45 4.46
C SER A 99 6.61 5.98 4.32
N VAL A 100 6.45 7.19 3.77
CA VAL A 100 5.14 7.83 3.62
C VAL A 100 4.28 7.06 2.62
N ALA A 101 4.87 6.59 1.53
CA ALA A 101 4.18 5.76 0.55
C ALA A 101 3.66 4.45 1.18
N ALA A 102 4.52 3.73 1.92
CA ALA A 102 4.14 2.49 2.60
C ALA A 102 3.06 2.70 3.67
N PHE A 103 3.13 3.80 4.42
CA PHE A 103 2.10 4.16 5.41
C PHE A 103 0.76 4.46 4.74
N THR A 104 0.79 5.24 3.66
CA THR A 104 -0.41 5.59 2.89
C THR A 104 -1.07 4.34 2.32
N VAL A 105 -0.28 3.39 1.79
CA VAL A 105 -0.76 2.07 1.34
C VAL A 105 -1.53 1.34 2.43
N ALA A 106 -1.01 1.31 3.66
CA ALA A 106 -1.67 0.63 4.79
C ALA A 106 -3.05 1.23 5.11
N VAL A 107 -3.14 2.56 5.20
CA VAL A 107 -4.38 3.27 5.53
C VAL A 107 -5.41 3.13 4.40
N MET A 108 -4.98 3.31 3.16
CA MET A 108 -5.84 3.20 1.99
C MET A 108 -6.35 1.76 1.78
N ALA A 109 -5.53 0.75 2.08
CA ALA A 109 -5.98 -0.64 2.09
C ALA A 109 -7.09 -0.86 3.15
N ALA A 110 -6.92 -0.33 4.35
CA ALA A 110 -7.97 -0.38 5.38
C ALA A 110 -9.27 0.28 4.91
N ARG A 111 -9.17 1.43 4.23
CA ARG A 111 -10.32 2.14 3.66
C ARG A 111 -11.01 1.33 2.56
N SER A 112 -10.27 0.70 1.66
CA SER A 112 -10.84 -0.16 0.61
C SER A 112 -11.66 -1.32 1.20
N ALA A 113 -11.21 -1.89 2.32
CA ALA A 113 -11.97 -2.93 3.02
C ALA A 113 -13.23 -2.38 3.69
N GLN A 114 -13.20 -1.17 4.25
CA GLN A 114 -14.41 -0.53 4.78
C GLN A 114 -15.48 -0.35 3.68
N ILE A 115 -15.08 0.09 2.49
CA ILE A 115 -15.97 0.23 1.33
C ILE A 115 -16.53 -1.14 0.92
N TRP A 116 -15.69 -2.18 0.92
CA TRP A 116 -16.12 -3.54 0.58
C TRP A 116 -17.19 -4.07 1.54
N TYR A 117 -17.00 -3.86 2.84
CA TYR A 117 -17.92 -4.34 3.88
C TYR A 117 -19.08 -3.37 4.19
N GLY A 118 -19.17 -2.22 3.50
CA GLY A 118 -20.24 -1.24 3.72
C GLY A 118 -20.13 -0.48 5.04
N VAL A 119 -18.96 -0.48 5.70
CA VAL A 119 -18.73 0.25 6.95
C VAL A 119 -18.45 1.72 6.60
N GLY A 120 -19.50 2.53 6.41
CA GLY A 120 -19.31 3.95 6.10
C GLY A 120 -20.53 4.76 5.66
N PHE A 121 -21.68 4.13 5.36
CA PHE A 121 -22.91 4.84 5.03
C PHE A 121 -24.06 4.21 5.82
N GLY A 122 -24.35 4.79 6.98
CA GLY A 122 -25.62 4.59 7.69
C GLY A 122 -26.68 5.58 7.21
#